data_AF-A0A1Q8ZR95-F1
#
_entry.id   AF-A0A1Q8ZR95-F1
#
_cell.length_a   1.000
_cell.length_b   1.000
_cell.length_c   1.000
_cell.angle_alpha   90.00
_cell.angle_beta   90.00
_cell.angle_gamma   90.00
#
_symmetry.space_group_name_H-M   'P 1'
#
loop_
_entity.id
_entity.type
_entity.pdbx_description
1 polymer ?
#
loop_
_entity_poly.entity_id
_entity_poly.type
_entity_poly.pdbx_seq_one_letter_code
_entity_poly.pdbx_strand_id
1 'polypeptide(L)'
;MKNGAYTRLGTLVISICLALSSSAYAKSTGWLNANQLQVFSREHLRAEAFPTSISCKDSEVVAGMDRRNMMVKIEYSSNPHHQSWKWAWGGAVGKVEHDYAAKGYKMVSQDSFRRPSGLLMRCAIWHKQN
;
A
#
# COMPACT_ATOMS: atom_id res chain seq x y z
N MET A 1 7.29 59.02 47.85
CA MET A 1 6.60 58.95 46.54
C MET A 1 7.09 57.72 45.79
N LYS A 2 6.15 56.84 45.41
CA LYS A 2 6.16 55.81 44.33
C LYS A 2 7.29 54.75 44.29
N ASN A 3 6.97 53.50 44.66
CA ASN A 3 6.75 52.31 43.80
C ASN A 3 8.08 51.59 43.47
N GLY A 4 8.38 50.34 43.83
CA GLY A 4 7.55 49.14 43.89
C GLY A 4 7.67 48.36 42.57
N ALA A 5 8.47 47.28 42.53
CA ALA A 5 8.29 46.15 41.60
C ALA A 5 9.27 45.00 41.92
N TYR A 6 8.72 43.93 42.47
CA TYR A 6 9.32 42.60 42.51
C TYR A 6 9.12 41.96 41.13
N THR A 7 10.19 41.48 40.49
CA THR A 7 10.05 40.64 39.29
C THR A 7 10.56 39.24 39.61
N ARG A 8 9.58 38.34 39.72
CA ARG A 8 9.72 36.93 40.05
C ARG A 8 10.55 36.19 39.01
N LEU A 9 11.46 35.31 39.48
CA LEU A 9 12.00 34.21 38.69
C LEU A 9 10.85 33.32 38.22
N GLY A 10 10.56 33.35 36.93
CA GLY A 10 9.73 32.36 36.24
C GLY A 10 10.63 31.36 35.53
N THR A 11 10.93 30.23 36.17
CA THR A 11 11.58 29.09 35.52
C THR A 11 10.57 28.48 34.55
N LEU A 12 10.76 28.74 33.25
CA LEU A 12 9.91 28.21 32.19
C LEU A 12 10.48 26.86 31.76
N VAL A 13 10.00 25.78 32.36
CA VAL A 13 10.30 24.40 31.94
C VAL A 13 9.52 24.11 30.67
N ILE A 14 10.15 24.31 29.51
CA ILE A 14 9.61 23.88 28.22
C ILE A 14 9.84 22.36 28.12
N SER A 15 8.90 21.56 28.61
CA SER A 15 8.82 20.14 28.29
C SER A 15 8.43 19.99 26.81
N ILE A 16 9.44 19.89 25.95
CA ILE A 16 9.28 19.43 24.58
C ILE A 16 9.01 17.92 24.66
N CYS A 17 7.74 17.55 24.80
CA CYS A 17 7.29 16.21 24.48
C CYS A 17 7.47 16.02 22.97
N LEU A 18 8.64 15.57 22.54
CA LEU A 18 8.81 14.92 21.26
C LEU A 18 7.91 13.68 21.28
N ALA A 19 6.69 13.85 20.79
CA ALA A 19 5.85 12.76 20.37
C ALA A 19 6.69 11.94 19.38
N LEU A 20 7.18 10.79 19.85
CA LEU A 20 7.59 9.67 19.03
C LEU A 20 6.36 9.28 18.21
N SER A 21 6.15 10.00 17.12
CA SER A 21 5.32 9.55 16.05
C SER A 21 6.04 8.33 15.51
N SER A 22 5.65 7.15 16.00
CA SER A 22 5.92 5.90 15.32
C SER A 22 5.30 6.03 13.94
N SER A 23 6.04 6.63 13.02
CA SER A 23 5.77 6.58 11.60
C SER A 23 5.73 5.10 11.29
N ALA A 24 4.52 4.54 11.24
CA ALA A 24 4.25 3.24 10.67
C ALA A 24 4.60 3.39 9.19
N TYR A 25 5.89 3.34 8.88
CA TYR A 25 6.41 3.42 7.53
C TYR A 25 5.84 2.22 6.80
N ALA A 26 4.89 2.47 5.90
CA ALA A 26 4.45 1.47 4.95
C ALA A 26 5.68 1.02 4.17
N LYS A 27 6.01 -0.27 4.28
CA LYS A 27 7.09 -0.88 3.50
C LYS A 27 6.64 -0.90 2.04
N SER A 28 7.57 -0.71 1.11
CA SER A 28 7.28 -0.76 -0.32
C SER A 28 8.08 -1.87 -0.98
N THR A 29 7.44 -2.60 -1.90
CA THR A 29 8.14 -3.62 -2.70
C THR A 29 9.07 -3.03 -3.76
N GLY A 30 9.00 -1.71 -4.00
CA GLY A 30 9.44 -1.15 -5.28
C GLY A 30 8.60 -1.69 -6.45
N TRP A 31 9.05 -1.48 -7.67
CA TRP A 31 8.37 -1.99 -8.86
C TRP A 31 8.77 -3.44 -9.14
N LEU A 32 7.79 -4.35 -9.08
CA LEU A 32 7.95 -5.78 -9.34
C LEU A 32 7.33 -6.15 -10.69
N ASN A 33 8.03 -6.98 -11.47
CA ASN A 33 7.43 -7.66 -12.62
C ASN A 33 6.63 -8.90 -12.17
N ALA A 34 5.96 -9.57 -13.12
CA ALA A 34 5.11 -10.73 -12.82
C ALA A 34 5.83 -11.85 -12.03
N ASN A 35 7.09 -12.16 -12.37
CA ASN A 35 7.85 -13.21 -11.71
C ASN A 35 8.21 -12.82 -10.27
N GLN A 36 8.72 -11.60 -10.08
CA GLN A 36 9.07 -11.08 -8.76
C GLN A 36 7.85 -10.97 -7.85
N LEU A 37 6.71 -10.61 -8.43
CA LEU A 37 5.46 -10.45 -7.71
C LEU A 37 4.87 -11.81 -7.27
N GLN A 38 5.05 -12.86 -8.07
CA GLN A 38 4.71 -14.22 -7.67
C GLN A 38 5.60 -14.71 -6.51
N VAL A 39 6.89 -14.39 -6.54
CA VAL A 39 7.84 -14.69 -5.45
C VAL A 39 7.43 -13.94 -4.18
N PHE A 40 7.25 -12.63 -4.27
CA PHE A 40 6.78 -11.79 -3.15
C PHE A 40 5.50 -12.36 -2.54
N SER A 41 4.53 -12.71 -3.40
CA SER A 41 3.29 -13.32 -2.96
C SER A 41 3.53 -14.61 -2.19
N ARG A 42 4.29 -15.57 -2.74
CA ARG A 42 4.55 -16.83 -2.04
C ARG A 42 5.22 -16.63 -0.68
N GLU A 43 6.16 -15.70 -0.60
CA GLU A 43 6.98 -15.45 0.60
C GLU A 43 6.23 -14.61 1.65
N HIS A 44 5.43 -13.64 1.24
CA HIS A 44 4.83 -12.64 2.13
C HIS A 44 3.31 -12.78 2.29
N LEU A 45 2.61 -13.59 1.48
CA LEU A 45 1.18 -13.89 1.67
C LEU A 45 0.89 -14.68 2.94
N ARG A 46 1.88 -15.36 3.54
CA ARG A 46 1.65 -16.31 4.64
C ARG A 46 2.10 -15.85 6.01
N ALA A 47 2.94 -14.83 6.14
CA ALA A 47 3.59 -14.56 7.42
C ALA A 47 3.24 -13.20 8.03
N GLU A 48 3.51 -12.06 7.40
CA GLU A 48 3.51 -10.80 8.18
C GLU A 48 3.16 -9.53 7.38
N ALA A 49 2.91 -9.63 6.08
CA ALA A 49 2.60 -8.46 5.27
C ALA A 49 1.09 -8.25 5.13
N PHE A 50 0.66 -6.99 5.31
CA PHE A 50 -0.70 -6.53 5.04
C PHE A 50 -0.66 -5.45 3.97
N PRO A 51 -0.93 -5.78 2.69
CA PRO A 51 -0.92 -4.82 1.60
C PRO A 51 -1.97 -3.74 1.77
N THR A 52 -1.59 -2.48 1.66
CA THR A 52 -2.46 -1.31 1.87
C THR A 52 -2.69 -0.52 0.59
N SER A 53 -1.72 -0.52 -0.33
CA SER A 53 -1.81 0.21 -1.60
C SER A 53 -1.17 -0.58 -2.74
N ILE A 54 -1.72 -0.42 -3.95
CA ILE A 54 -1.17 -0.99 -5.18
C ILE A 54 -1.11 0.06 -6.27
N SER A 55 -0.03 0.06 -7.03
CA SER A 55 0.11 0.84 -8.26
C SER A 55 0.58 -0.07 -9.39
N CYS A 56 0.20 0.25 -10.63
CA CYS A 56 0.67 -0.51 -11.78
C CYS A 56 0.93 0.34 -13.01
N LYS A 57 1.93 -0.08 -13.78
CA LYS A 57 2.34 0.56 -15.03
C LYS A 57 2.82 -0.45 -16.06
N ASP A 58 3.00 0.02 -17.29
CA ASP A 58 3.72 -0.74 -18.32
C ASP A 58 5.22 -0.76 -18.00
N SER A 59 5.93 -1.80 -18.40
CA SER A 59 7.36 -1.94 -18.15
C SER A 59 8.21 -1.11 -19.08
N GLU A 60 7.62 -0.56 -20.17
CA GLU A 60 8.25 0.26 -21.23
C GLU A 60 9.43 -0.42 -21.96
N VAL A 61 9.96 -1.52 -21.44
CA VAL A 61 11.24 -2.15 -21.81
C VAL A 61 11.09 -3.31 -22.80
N VAL A 62 9.87 -3.74 -23.12
CA VAL A 62 9.67 -4.90 -24.01
C VAL A 62 8.63 -4.58 -25.08
N ALA A 63 9.09 -4.51 -26.32
CA ALA A 63 8.22 -4.46 -27.50
C ALA A 63 7.30 -5.70 -27.50
N GLY A 64 6.01 -5.50 -27.20
CA GLY A 64 5.00 -6.57 -27.26
C GLY A 64 3.89 -6.46 -26.20
N MET A 65 2.74 -7.04 -26.51
CA MET A 65 1.55 -7.08 -25.63
C MET A 65 1.64 -8.17 -24.53
N ASP A 66 2.83 -8.46 -23.99
CA ASP A 66 2.97 -9.51 -22.99
C ASP A 66 2.48 -9.04 -21.61
N ARG A 67 1.69 -9.85 -20.91
CA ARG A 67 1.26 -9.59 -19.52
C ARG A 67 2.44 -9.52 -18.55
N ARG A 68 3.57 -10.15 -18.88
CA ARG A 68 4.84 -10.05 -18.15
C ARG A 68 5.44 -8.64 -18.18
N ASN A 69 5.00 -7.81 -19.12
CA ASN A 69 5.44 -6.41 -19.24
C ASN A 69 4.67 -5.47 -18.30
N MET A 70 3.83 -5.99 -17.40
CA MET A 70 3.20 -5.16 -16.38
C MET A 70 4.08 -5.13 -15.13
N MET A 71 4.29 -3.93 -14.59
CA MET A 71 4.94 -3.74 -13.29
C MET A 71 3.92 -3.35 -12.24
N VAL A 72 4.13 -3.82 -11.02
CA VAL A 72 3.27 -3.57 -9.86
C VAL A 72 4.13 -3.12 -8.69
N LYS A 73 3.69 -2.10 -7.97
CA LYS A 73 4.26 -1.66 -6.70
C LYS A 73 3.24 -1.87 -5.62
N ILE A 74 3.62 -2.51 -4.51
CA ILE A 74 2.76 -2.73 -3.36
C ILE A 74 3.36 -2.02 -2.15
N GLU A 75 2.52 -1.27 -1.46
CA GLU A 75 2.81 -0.78 -0.12
C GLU A 75 2.11 -1.69 0.89
N TYR A 76 2.78 -1.99 2.00
CA TYR A 76 2.30 -2.94 2.99
C TYR A 76 2.76 -2.60 4.41
N SER A 77 1.94 -2.96 5.39
CA SER A 77 2.25 -2.88 6.81
C SER A 77 2.43 -4.27 7.41
N SER A 78 2.60 -4.34 8.73
CA SER A 78 2.50 -5.60 9.47
C SER A 78 1.06 -6.13 9.46
N ASN A 79 0.89 -7.46 9.49
CA ASN A 79 -0.40 -8.16 9.60
C ASN A 79 -0.54 -8.92 10.94
N PRO A 80 -0.53 -8.24 12.10
CA PRO A 80 -0.55 -8.92 13.41
C PRO A 80 -1.85 -9.68 13.68
N HIS A 81 -2.93 -9.35 12.97
CA HIS A 81 -4.24 -10.00 13.09
C HIS A 81 -4.46 -11.11 12.06
N HIS A 82 -3.43 -11.44 11.27
CA HIS A 82 -3.50 -12.46 10.20
C HIS A 82 -4.71 -12.28 9.28
N GLN A 83 -5.10 -11.03 9.01
CA GLN A 83 -6.24 -10.74 8.16
C GLN A 83 -5.94 -11.23 6.75
N SER A 84 -6.87 -12.02 6.21
CA SER A 84 -6.73 -12.58 4.87
C SER A 84 -6.87 -11.48 3.82
N TRP A 85 -6.02 -11.52 2.80
CA TRP A 85 -6.08 -10.59 1.67
C TRP A 85 -5.86 -11.33 0.35
N LYS A 86 -6.29 -10.69 -0.74
CA LYS A 86 -6.14 -11.13 -2.13
C LYS A 86 -5.71 -9.94 -2.97
N TRP A 87 -5.15 -10.23 -4.13
CA TRP A 87 -4.78 -9.21 -5.09
C TRP A 87 -4.80 -9.82 -6.50
N ALA A 88 -4.92 -8.99 -7.51
CA ALA A 88 -4.99 -9.41 -8.92
C ALA A 88 -4.49 -8.29 -9.83
N TRP A 89 -4.05 -8.67 -11.03
CA TRP A 89 -3.56 -7.73 -12.04
C TRP A 89 -3.84 -8.20 -13.47
N GLY A 90 -3.93 -7.22 -14.38
CA GLY A 90 -4.21 -7.39 -15.80
C GLY A 90 -5.63 -6.99 -16.20
N GLY A 91 -6.01 -7.27 -17.45
CA GLY A 91 -7.31 -6.87 -18.00
C GLY A 91 -8.53 -7.57 -17.38
N ALA A 92 -8.32 -8.70 -16.68
CA ALA A 92 -9.39 -9.51 -16.09
C ALA A 92 -9.76 -9.13 -14.64
N VAL A 93 -9.09 -8.14 -14.02
CA VAL A 93 -9.32 -7.76 -12.61
C VAL A 93 -10.79 -7.49 -12.30
N GLY A 94 -11.50 -6.81 -13.19
CA GLY A 94 -12.93 -6.51 -12.99
C GLY A 94 -13.83 -7.75 -12.94
N LYS A 95 -13.42 -8.89 -13.55
CA LYS A 95 -14.17 -10.15 -13.45
C LYS A 95 -13.98 -10.82 -12.09
N VAL A 96 -12.78 -10.68 -11.51
CA VAL A 96 -12.43 -11.34 -10.25
C VAL A 96 -13.04 -10.63 -9.03
N GLU A 97 -13.36 -9.34 -9.17
CA GLU A 97 -14.00 -8.57 -8.10
C GLU A 97 -15.31 -9.21 -7.62
N HIS A 98 -16.16 -9.68 -8.54
CA HIS A 98 -17.42 -10.32 -8.17
C HIS A 98 -17.19 -11.60 -7.35
N ASP A 99 -16.25 -12.45 -7.77
CA ASP A 99 -15.90 -13.69 -7.06
C ASP A 99 -15.33 -13.43 -5.67
N TYR A 100 -14.56 -12.35 -5.51
CA TYR A 100 -13.99 -11.95 -4.22
C TYR A 100 -15.05 -11.33 -3.31
N ALA A 101 -15.93 -10.48 -3.85
CA ALA A 101 -17.07 -9.92 -3.11
C ALA A 101 -17.99 -11.03 -2.58
N ALA A 102 -18.33 -12.03 -3.40
CA ALA A 102 -19.12 -13.19 -2.99
C ALA A 102 -18.45 -14.02 -1.87
N LYS A 103 -17.12 -13.93 -1.75
CA LYS A 103 -16.33 -14.53 -0.68
C LYS A 103 -16.07 -13.57 0.47
N GLY A 104 -16.79 -12.47 0.60
CA GLY A 104 -16.66 -11.51 1.71
C GLY A 104 -15.35 -10.72 1.70
N TYR A 105 -14.71 -10.57 0.54
CA TYR A 105 -13.57 -9.65 0.39
C TYR A 105 -14.06 -8.29 -0.12
N LYS A 106 -13.47 -7.22 0.40
CA LYS A 106 -13.72 -5.84 -0.02
C LYS A 106 -12.46 -5.26 -0.66
N MET A 107 -12.63 -4.59 -1.81
CA MET A 107 -11.52 -3.91 -2.47
C MET A 107 -11.08 -2.71 -1.63
N VAL A 108 -9.77 -2.54 -1.46
CA VAL A 108 -9.19 -1.47 -0.63
C VAL A 108 -8.22 -0.57 -1.39
N SER A 109 -7.67 -1.05 -2.50
CA SER A 109 -6.81 -0.27 -3.37
C SER A 109 -6.90 -0.80 -4.79
N GLN A 110 -6.93 0.11 -5.76
CA GLN A 110 -6.84 -0.21 -7.18
C GLN A 110 -6.08 0.88 -7.92
N ASP A 111 -5.47 0.50 -9.03
CA ASP A 111 -4.85 1.40 -9.99
C ASP A 111 -5.00 0.83 -11.41
N SER A 112 -4.80 1.66 -12.43
CA SER A 112 -4.96 1.26 -13.82
C SER A 112 -4.14 2.10 -14.79
N PHE A 113 -3.77 1.49 -15.91
CA PHE A 113 -3.15 2.18 -17.03
C PHE A 113 -3.66 1.63 -18.36
N ARG A 114 -3.50 2.40 -19.44
CA ARG A 114 -3.80 1.95 -20.80
C ARG A 114 -2.50 1.63 -21.53
N ARG A 115 -2.49 0.49 -22.22
CA ARG A 115 -1.43 0.17 -23.19
C ARG A 115 -1.61 0.99 -24.47
N PRO A 116 -0.56 1.10 -25.32
CA PRO A 116 -0.69 1.73 -26.64
C PRO A 116 -1.81 1.14 -27.51
N SER A 117 -2.14 -0.14 -27.34
CA SER A 117 -3.28 -0.79 -28.00
C SER A 117 -4.66 -0.34 -27.51
N GLY A 118 -4.73 0.54 -26.51
CA GLY A 118 -5.97 0.97 -25.85
C GLY A 118 -6.47 0.01 -24.77
N LEU A 119 -5.86 -1.18 -24.63
CA LEU A 119 -6.23 -2.18 -23.63
C LEU A 119 -6.04 -1.61 -22.21
N LEU A 120 -7.13 -1.63 -21.43
CA LEU A 120 -7.12 -1.22 -20.02
C LEU A 120 -6.56 -2.35 -19.15
N MET A 121 -5.49 -2.04 -18.43
CA MET A 121 -4.87 -2.92 -17.45
C MET A 121 -5.16 -2.37 -16.07
N ARG A 122 -5.47 -3.25 -15.13
CA ARG A 122 -5.78 -2.89 -13.74
C ARG A 122 -4.96 -3.72 -12.78
N CYS A 123 -4.79 -3.22 -11.57
CA CYS A 123 -4.30 -3.96 -10.42
C CYS A 123 -5.15 -3.60 -9.21
N ALA A 124 -5.40 -4.56 -8.33
CA ALA A 124 -6.24 -4.33 -7.16
C ALA A 124 -5.85 -5.24 -5.98
N ILE A 125 -6.12 -4.75 -4.77
CA ILE A 125 -6.03 -5.46 -3.49
C ILE A 125 -7.42 -5.55 -2.88
N TRP A 126 -7.73 -6.70 -2.27
CA TRP A 126 -8.90 -6.90 -1.45
C TRP A 126 -8.54 -7.47 -0.09
N HIS A 127 -9.25 -7.05 0.93
CA HIS A 127 -9.15 -7.58 2.29
C HIS A 127 -10.41 -8.34 2.64
N LYS A 128 -10.28 -9.46 3.35
CA LYS A 128 -11.40 -10.20 3.89
C LYS A 128 -12.06 -9.35 4.98
N GLN A 129 -13.36 -9.13 4.88
CA GLN A 129 -14.12 -8.53 5.97
C GLN A 129 -14.42 -9.62 7.02
N ASN A 130 -14.15 -9.29 8.28
CA ASN A 130 -14.51 -10.13 9.43
C ASN A 130 -15.99 -9.95 9.76
#